data_AF-A0A7K2ZQX2-F1
#
_entry.id   AF-A0A7K2ZQX2-F1
#
_cell.length_a   1.000
_cell.length_b   1.000
_cell.length_c   1.000
_cell.angle_alpha   90.00
_cell.angle_beta   90.00
_cell.angle_gamma   90.00
#
_symmetry.space_group_name_H-M   'P 1'
#
loop_
_entity.id
_entity.type
_entity.pdbx_description
1 polymer ?
#
loop_
_entity_poly.entity_id
_entity_poly.type
_entity_poly.pdbx_seq_one_letter_code
_entity_poly.pdbx_strand_id
1 'polypeptide(L)' 'MTEHAEYTDHHGPEGPAIRGTVVVVPGRGETRDTYTRLGRRLAADAYRVRVVDAVHLDADDPAGSLSRFGAQVAEAV' A
#
# COMPACT_ATOMS: atom_id res chain seq x y z
N MET A 1 16.56 -2.54 14.56
CA MET A 1 15.34 -1.72 14.55
C MET A 1 14.57 -2.19 13.34
N THR A 2 13.55 -3.03 13.53
CA THR A 2 12.77 -3.55 12.40
C THR A 2 11.90 -2.40 11.92
N GLU A 3 12.22 -1.83 10.77
CA GLU A 3 11.35 -0.86 10.10
C GLU A 3 10.09 -1.62 9.70
N HIS A 4 8.98 -1.31 10.36
CA HIS A 4 7.66 -1.81 9.95
C HIS A 4 7.20 -0.97 8.76
N ALA A 5 6.66 -1.62 7.73
CA ALA A 5 6.08 -0.92 6.60
C ALA A 5 4.91 -0.04 7.07
N GLU A 6 5.05 1.28 6.90
CA GLU A 6 3.95 2.21 7.17
C GLU A 6 3.01 2.25 5.96
N TYR A 7 1.70 2.15 6.20
CA TYR A 7 0.68 2.29 5.16
C TYR A 7 -0.52 3.09 5.66
N THR A 8 -1.16 3.82 4.76
CA THR A 8 -2.47 4.42 5.02
C THR A 8 -3.55 3.36 4.81
N ASP A 9 -4.37 3.08 5.83
CA ASP A 9 -5.46 2.11 5.78
C ASP A 9 -6.82 2.81 5.58
N HIS A 10 -7.53 2.45 4.51
CA HIS A 10 -8.87 2.93 4.20
C HIS A 10 -9.88 1.79 4.37
N HIS A 11 -10.82 2.03 5.29
CA HIS A 11 -11.91 1.10 5.59
C HIS A 11 -13.17 1.45 4.82
N GLY A 12 -13.90 0.41 4.42
CA GLY A 12 -15.22 0.55 3.83
C GLY A 12 -16.33 0.82 4.85
N PRO A 13 -17.59 0.94 4.40
CA PRO A 13 -18.72 1.16 5.28
C PRO A 13 -18.95 -0.03 6.22
N GLU A 14 -19.53 0.24 7.39
CA GLU A 14 -19.98 -0.79 8.32
C GLU A 14 -21.14 -1.60 7.70
N GLY A 15 -21.17 -2.91 7.95
CA GLY A 15 -22.24 -3.81 7.53
C GLY A 15 -21.85 -4.81 6.45
N PRO A 16 -21.45 -4.38 5.23
CA PRO A 16 -21.01 -5.29 4.18
C PRO A 16 -19.76 -6.10 4.57
N ALA A 17 -19.71 -7.36 4.13
CA ALA A 17 -18.47 -8.12 4.19
C ALA A 17 -17.41 -7.52 3.27
N ILE A 18 -16.15 -7.54 3.71
CA ILE A 18 -15.02 -7.06 2.92
C ILE A 18 -14.85 -7.98 1.69
N ARG A 19 -14.87 -7.38 0.49
CA ARG A 19 -14.69 -8.07 -0.79
C ARG A 19 -13.26 -8.56 -1.00
N GLY A 20 -12.29 -7.85 -0.44
CA GLY A 20 -10.87 -8.17 -0.51
C GLY A 20 -9.99 -7.00 -0.10
N THR A 21 -8.68 -7.25 -0.05
CA THR A 21 -7.66 -6.21 0.20
C THR A 21 -7.06 -5.75 -1.12
N VAL A 22 -6.99 -4.44 -1.33
CA VAL A 22 -6.27 -3.81 -2.45
C VAL A 22 -5.07 -3.07 -1.88
N VAL A 23 -3.88 -3.44 -2.33
CA VAL A 23 -2.64 -2.71 -2.00
C VAL A 23 -2.30 -1.78 -3.15
N VAL A 24 -2.12 -0.50 -2.85
CA VAL A 24 -1.73 0.54 -3.82
C VAL A 24 -0.28 0.92 -3.58
N VAL A 25 0.52 0.89 -4.64
CA VAL A 25 1.93 1.24 -4.62
C VAL A 25 2.12 2.55 -5.38
N PRO A 26 2.62 3.62 -4.74
CA PRO A 26 2.87 4.89 -5.40
C PRO A 26 3.89 4.78 -6.53
N GLY A 27 3.70 5.59 -7.58
CA GLY A 27 4.65 5.74 -8.66
C GLY A 27 5.90 6.53 -8.26
N ARG A 28 6.82 6.73 -9.21
CA ARG A 28 8.05 7.49 -8.99
C ARG A 28 7.75 8.93 -8.59
N GLY A 29 8.27 9.35 -7.44
CA GLY A 29 8.13 10.72 -6.93
C GLY A 29 6.75 11.04 -6.33
N GLU A 30 5.85 10.06 -6.30
CA GLU A 30 4.56 10.18 -5.64
C GLU A 30 4.65 9.72 -4.19
N THR A 31 3.67 10.13 -3.38
CA THR A 31 3.52 9.67 -1.99
C THR A 31 2.15 9.01 -1.80
N ARG A 32 1.96 8.35 -0.66
CA ARG A 32 0.68 7.75 -0.28
C ARG A 32 -0.50 8.74 -0.31
N ASP A 33 -0.24 10.02 -0.01
CA ASP A 33 -1.27 11.06 0.05
C ASP A 33 -1.97 11.29 -1.29
N THR A 34 -1.22 11.16 -2.41
CA THR A 34 -1.75 11.25 -3.78
C THR A 34 -2.93 10.30 -4.00
N TYR A 35 -2.92 9.15 -3.33
CA TYR A 35 -3.90 8.08 -3.52
C TYR A 35 -5.07 8.11 -2.54
N THR A 36 -5.14 9.09 -1.62
CA THR A 36 -6.23 9.21 -0.63
C THR A 36 -7.62 9.14 -1.25
N ARG A 37 -7.83 9.85 -2.37
CA ARG A 37 -9.13 9.86 -3.06
C ARG A 37 -9.47 8.51 -3.69
N LEU A 38 -8.48 7.83 -4.27
CA LEU A 38 -8.66 6.50 -4.84
C LEU A 38 -8.98 5.49 -3.73
N GLY A 39 -8.21 5.50 -2.65
CA GLY A 39 -8.39 4.63 -1.51
C GLY A 39 -9.79 4.74 -0.92
N ARG A 40 -10.28 5.96 -0.67
CA ARG A 40 -11.65 6.19 -0.20
C ARG A 40 -12.73 5.70 -1.16
N ARG A 41 -12.54 5.88 -2.48
CA ARG A 41 -13.52 5.47 -3.49
C ARG A 41 -13.64 3.95 -3.59
N LEU A 42 -12.51 3.24 -3.59
CA LEU A 42 -12.51 1.78 -3.61
C LEU A 42 -13.02 1.20 -2.29
N ALA A 43 -12.67 1.82 -1.16
CA ALA A 43 -13.15 1.39 0.14
C ALA A 43 -14.68 1.51 0.27
N ALA A 44 -15.29 2.55 -0.33
CA ALA A 44 -16.74 2.69 -0.37
C ALA A 44 -17.46 1.50 -1.02
N ASP A 45 -16.80 0.75 -1.91
CA ASP A 45 -17.31 -0.47 -2.55
C ASP A 45 -17.01 -1.75 -1.74
N ALA A 46 -16.68 -1.62 -0.46
CA ALA A 46 -16.37 -2.69 0.49
C ALA A 46 -15.03 -3.43 0.22
N TYR A 47 -14.04 -2.75 -0.35
CA TYR A 47 -12.64 -3.19 -0.28
C TYR A 47 -11.95 -2.63 0.97
N ARG A 48 -10.98 -3.37 1.53
CA ARG A 48 -9.98 -2.76 2.42
C ARG A 48 -8.83 -2.27 1.55
N VAL A 49 -8.48 -0.99 1.63
CA VAL A 49 -7.45 -0.43 0.74
C VAL A 49 -6.30 0.09 1.57
N ARG A 50 -5.10 -0.41 1.31
CA ARG A 50 -3.87 0.01 1.97
C ARG A 50 -2.93 0.64 0.96
N VAL A 51 -2.44 1.84 1.25
CA VAL A 51 -1.47 2.54 0.41
C VAL A 51 -0.13 2.52 1.10
N VAL A 52 0.85 1.82 0.53
CA VAL A 52 2.22 1.73 1.05
C VAL A 52 3.04 2.96 0.64
N ASP A 53 4.22 3.12 1.22
CA ASP A 53 5.18 4.12 0.76
C ASP A 53 5.74 3.82 -0.64
N ALA A 54 6.25 4.85 -1.30
CA ALA A 54 6.86 4.73 -2.61
C ALA A 54 8.11 3.85 -2.56
N VAL A 55 8.33 3.07 -3.62
CA VAL A 55 9.48 2.18 -3.71
C VAL A 55 10.78 2.98 -3.78
N HIS A 56 11.67 2.76 -2.82
CA HIS A 56 13.04 3.25 -2.88
C HIS A 56 13.93 2.22 -3.57
N LEU A 57 14.39 2.53 -4.79
CA LEU A 57 15.24 1.65 -5.58
C LEU A 57 16.70 2.05 -5.40
N ASP A 58 17.51 1.09 -4.95
CA ASP A 58 18.96 1.16 -5.01
C ASP A 58 19.43 0.65 -6.38
N ALA A 59 20.09 1.52 -7.15
CA ALA A 59 20.57 1.18 -8.48
C ALA A 59 21.72 0.17 -8.45
N ASP A 60 22.49 0.14 -7.35
CA ASP A 60 23.61 -0.77 -7.17
C ASP A 60 23.15 -2.14 -6.63
N ASP A 61 21.94 -2.21 -6.05
CA ASP A 61 21.31 -3.45 -5.55
C ASP A 61 19.83 -3.60 -6.00
N PRO A 62 19.56 -3.92 -7.28
CA PRO A 62 18.19 -4.12 -7.76
C PRO A 62 17.50 -5.33 -7.10
N ALA A 63 18.25 -6.42 -6.85
CA ALA A 63 17.69 -7.65 -6.30
C ALA A 63 17.27 -7.50 -4.83
N GLY A 64 18.08 -6.83 -4.01
CA GLY A 64 17.71 -6.51 -2.64
C GLY A 64 16.62 -5.45 -2.57
N SER A 65 16.58 -4.49 -3.50
CA SER A 65 15.46 -3.54 -3.61
C SER A 65 14.13 -4.25 -3.83
N LEU A 66 14.07 -5.23 -4.75
CA LEU A 66 12.88 -6.03 -4.98
C LEU A 66 12.50 -6.91 -3.78
N SER A 67 13.50 -7.44 -3.07
CA SER A 67 13.26 -8.27 -1.87
C SER A 67 12.66 -7.45 -0.72
N ARG A 68 13.20 -6.24 -0.47
CA ARG A 68 12.66 -5.30 0.53
C ARG A 68 11.25 -4.84 0.16
N PHE A 69 11.02 -4.49 -1.11
CA PHE A 69 9.70 -4.13 -1.60
C PHE A 69 8.69 -5.29 -1.44
N GLY A 70 9.10 -6.52 -1.77
CA GLY A 70 8.27 -7.70 -1.57
C GLY A 70 7.88 -7.91 -0.10
N ALA A 71 8.81 -7.71 0.84
CA ALA A 71 8.53 -7.76 2.27
C ALA A 71 7.54 -6.66 2.70
N GLN A 72 7.72 -5.42 2.21
CA GLN A 72 6.81 -4.31 2.48
C GLN A 72 5.38 -4.59 2.00
N VAL A 73 5.23 -5.12 0.78
CA VAL A 73 3.90 -5.50 0.24
C VAL A 73 3.30 -6.66 1.04
N ALA A 74 4.10 -7.63 1.45
CA ALA A 74 3.64 -8.76 2.26
C ALA A 74 3.11 -8.32 3.64
N GLU A 75 3.74 -7.33 4.28
CA GLU A 75 3.23 -6.74 5.54
C GLU A 75 1.90 -5.98 5.35
N ALA A 76 1.62 -5.52 4.12
CA ALA A 76 0.40 -4.76 3.80
C ALA A 76 -0.81 -5.63 3.41
N VAL A 77 -0.70 -6.96 3.38
CA VAL A 77 -1.81 -7.90 3.12
C VAL A 77 -2.26 -8.55 4.41
#